data_AF-A0A6N7Q9V5-F1
#
_entry.id   AF-A0A6N7Q9V5-F1
#
_cell.length_a   1.000
_cell.length_b   1.000
_cell.length_c   1.000
_cell.angle_alpha   90.00
_cell.angle_beta   90.00
_cell.angle_gamma   90.00
#
_symmetry.space_group_name_H-M   'P 1'
#
loop_
_entity.id
_entity.type
_entity.pdbx_description
1 polymer ?
#
loop_
_entity_poly.entity_id
_entity_poly.type
_entity_poly.pdbx_seq_one_letter_code
_entity_poly.pdbx_strand_id
1 'polypeptide(L)'
;MCRFAAVLAGAGLAFACDAASIFSYSSNAGDYIGQGKKAVLTDANATFGVRGTKDRVELSITSTAGEYWSITIRPPVGTGLAPGVYANAERSAFKTGRSPGLDVSSTGRGCNRIWGKVSIRQVAFDAAGNVDQLEASFVQQCETNKAPALAGVVSYNAAPLYLKLNSGDGDYVGGGVDKTYYNDTSVFALDGTPSRLRYAASGLRDDWTATIAAPAGKTLAPGRYSISRFADSVNAGFDFYGNGRGCNATRGTLNVRKIEQDAQGNVVRFYADFEQFCDANSAPLRGSIHFGA
;
A
#
# COMPACT_ATOMS: atom_id res chain seq x y z
N MET A 1 -0.09 13.68 -11.37
CA MET A 1 -0.60 14.60 -12.41
C MET A 1 -1.13 13.74 -13.55
N CYS A 2 -2.38 13.91 -14.00
CA CYS A 2 -2.91 13.09 -15.10
C CYS A 2 -2.10 13.32 -16.38
N ARG A 3 -1.53 12.26 -16.96
CA ARG A 3 -0.93 12.32 -18.30
C ARG A 3 -1.91 11.77 -19.33
N PHE A 4 -2.05 12.47 -20.46
CA PHE A 4 -2.82 12.00 -21.60
C PHE A 4 -1.98 10.98 -22.38
N ALA A 5 -2.46 9.74 -22.46
CA ALA A 5 -2.00 8.79 -23.47
C ALA A 5 -2.98 8.83 -24.65
N ALA A 6 -2.54 9.29 -25.81
CA ALA A 6 -3.31 9.17 -27.04
C ALA A 6 -3.23 7.71 -27.51
N VAL A 7 -4.33 6.96 -27.40
CA VAL A 7 -4.45 5.65 -28.03
C VAL A 7 -4.96 5.86 -29.45
N LEU A 8 -4.12 5.52 -30.44
CA LEU A 8 -4.53 5.46 -31.84
C LEU A 8 -5.36 4.19 -32.06
N ALA A 9 -6.62 4.42 -32.43
CA ALA A 9 -7.69 3.48 -32.78
C ALA A 9 -8.52 2.90 -31.60
N GLY A 10 -9.74 3.44 -31.44
CA GLY A 10 -10.78 2.95 -30.53
C GLY A 10 -11.05 3.91 -29.37
N ALA A 11 -12.20 4.57 -29.36
CA ALA A 11 -12.50 5.70 -28.48
C ALA A 11 -12.48 5.35 -26.98
N GLY A 12 -11.44 5.81 -26.29
CA GLY A 12 -11.36 5.92 -24.84
C GLY A 12 -10.19 6.83 -24.45
N LEU A 13 -10.49 7.99 -23.85
CA LEU A 13 -9.48 8.78 -23.15
C LEU A 13 -9.08 8.01 -21.89
N ALA A 14 -7.95 7.30 -21.92
CA ALA A 14 -7.38 6.72 -20.73
C ALA A 14 -6.71 7.82 -19.90
N PHE A 15 -7.35 8.20 -18.78
CA PHE A 15 -6.71 9.04 -17.77
C PHE A 15 -5.83 8.15 -16.90
N ALA A 16 -4.51 8.15 -17.16
CA ALA A 16 -3.56 7.70 -16.16
C ALA A 16 -3.33 8.85 -15.19
N CYS A 17 -4.10 8.89 -14.09
CA CYS A 17 -3.73 9.71 -12.94
C CYS A 17 -2.63 8.97 -12.20
N ASP A 18 -1.37 9.34 -12.43
CA ASP A 18 -0.26 8.85 -11.61
C ASP A 18 -0.56 9.17 -10.15
N ALA A 19 -0.43 8.18 -9.27
CA ALA A 19 -0.63 8.37 -7.84
C ALA A 19 0.36 9.41 -7.32
N ALA A 20 -0.10 10.30 -6.43
CA ALA A 20 0.72 11.39 -5.92
C ALA A 20 2.00 10.86 -5.24
N SER A 21 3.12 11.55 -5.47
CA SER A 21 4.38 11.20 -4.80
C SER A 21 4.45 11.84 -3.42
N ILE A 22 4.93 11.08 -2.45
CA ILE A 22 5.08 11.51 -1.06
C ILE A 22 6.42 11.00 -0.54
N PHE A 23 7.14 11.86 0.16
CA PHE A 23 8.22 11.44 1.05
C PHE A 23 8.00 12.09 2.42
N SER A 24 7.70 11.27 3.42
CA SER A 24 7.63 11.70 4.81
C SER A 24 8.81 11.12 5.56
N TYR A 25 9.46 11.93 6.38
CA TYR A 25 10.52 11.46 7.27
C TYR A 25 10.39 12.04 8.67
N SER A 26 10.91 11.27 9.63
CA SER A 26 11.10 11.67 11.01
C SER A 26 12.49 11.24 11.45
N SER A 27 13.25 12.20 11.96
CA SER A 27 14.61 12.02 12.44
C SER A 27 14.64 12.24 13.95
N ASN A 28 15.29 11.33 14.67
CA ASN A 28 15.53 11.51 16.10
C ASN A 28 16.59 12.59 16.34
N ALA A 29 16.53 13.28 17.48
CA ALA A 29 17.57 14.23 17.86
C ALA A 29 18.96 13.56 17.85
N GLY A 30 19.92 14.21 17.18
CA GLY A 30 21.28 13.69 17.01
C GLY A 30 21.49 12.78 15.79
N ASP A 31 20.45 12.45 15.01
CA ASP A 31 20.62 11.76 13.74
C ASP A 31 21.31 12.68 12.72
N TYR A 32 22.37 12.17 12.08
CA TYR A 32 23.24 12.93 11.21
C TYR A 32 22.52 13.39 9.92
N ILE A 33 21.62 12.57 9.37
CA ILE A 33 21.01 12.80 8.06
C ILE A 33 19.78 13.71 8.14
N GLY A 34 18.90 13.52 9.12
CA GLY A 34 17.69 14.33 9.28
C GLY A 34 17.79 15.42 10.35
N GLN A 35 18.84 15.44 11.19
CA GLN A 35 19.13 16.49 12.18
C GLN A 35 17.99 16.73 13.18
N GLY A 36 17.28 15.67 13.56
CA GLY A 36 16.14 15.78 14.48
C GLY A 36 14.89 16.43 13.88
N LYS A 37 14.84 16.62 12.55
CA LYS A 37 13.72 17.22 11.85
C LYS A 37 12.70 16.17 11.41
N LYS A 38 11.50 16.66 11.08
CA LYS A 38 10.47 15.90 10.41
C LYS A 38 9.84 16.75 9.32
N ALA A 39 9.45 16.14 8.21
CA ALA A 39 8.70 16.81 7.16
C ALA A 39 7.84 15.82 6.37
N VAL A 40 6.91 16.40 5.59
CA VAL A 40 6.18 15.71 4.53
C VAL A 40 6.40 16.50 3.26
N LEU A 41 7.06 15.86 2.31
CA LEU A 41 7.27 16.36 0.97
C LEU A 41 6.26 15.69 0.04
N THR A 42 5.65 16.48 -0.83
CA THR A 42 4.68 16.05 -1.83
C THR A 42 4.98 16.76 -3.15
N ASP A 43 4.32 16.37 -4.23
CA ASP A 43 4.44 17.04 -5.53
C ASP A 43 4.15 18.57 -5.46
N ALA A 44 3.50 19.05 -4.39
CA ALA A 44 3.23 20.47 -4.19
C ALA A 44 4.45 21.27 -3.69
N ASN A 45 5.42 20.63 -3.04
CA ASN A 45 6.57 21.30 -2.41
C ASN A 45 7.91 20.59 -2.65
N ALA A 46 7.94 19.56 -3.49
CA ALA A 46 9.15 18.87 -3.89
C ALA A 46 9.00 18.25 -5.27
N THR A 47 10.14 18.08 -5.95
CA THR A 47 10.25 17.30 -7.19
C THR A 47 10.77 15.91 -6.86
N PHE A 48 10.11 14.89 -7.40
CA PHE A 48 10.48 13.49 -7.23
C PHE A 48 11.06 12.93 -8.52
N GLY A 49 12.16 12.20 -8.39
CA GLY A 49 12.74 11.39 -9.45
C GLY A 49 12.95 9.97 -8.94
N VAL A 50 12.69 8.99 -9.81
CA VAL A 50 13.02 7.59 -9.58
C VAL A 50 13.82 7.09 -10.78
N ARG A 51 14.79 6.23 -10.54
CA ARG A 51 15.50 5.49 -11.59
C ARG A 51 15.99 4.15 -11.11
N GLY A 52 16.35 3.30 -12.06
CA GLY A 52 16.94 1.99 -11.80
C GLY A 52 16.00 0.85 -12.19
N THR A 53 16.34 -0.35 -11.74
CA THR A 53 15.69 -1.60 -12.15
C THR A 53 15.43 -2.46 -10.92
N LYS A 54 14.98 -3.70 -11.13
CA LYS A 54 14.81 -4.69 -10.05
C LYS A 54 16.05 -4.92 -9.19
N ASP A 55 17.25 -4.61 -9.68
CA ASP A 55 18.50 -4.85 -8.95
C ASP A 55 18.94 -3.65 -8.10
N ARG A 56 18.38 -2.47 -8.37
CA ARG A 56 18.68 -1.22 -7.65
C ARG A 56 17.64 -0.16 -8.01
N VAL A 57 17.00 0.43 -7.01
CA VAL A 57 16.20 1.64 -7.16
C VAL A 57 16.91 2.80 -6.47
N GLU A 58 16.92 3.95 -7.13
CA GLU A 58 17.42 5.21 -6.61
C GLU A 58 16.32 6.26 -6.74
N LEU A 59 15.94 6.87 -5.61
CA LEU A 59 15.05 8.01 -5.56
C LEU A 59 15.82 9.28 -5.25
N SER A 60 15.43 10.36 -5.91
CA SER A 60 15.88 11.71 -5.62
C SER A 60 14.68 12.59 -5.29
N ILE A 61 14.73 13.32 -4.18
CA ILE A 61 13.70 14.27 -3.79
C ILE A 61 14.34 15.63 -3.56
N THR A 62 13.95 16.62 -4.34
CA THR A 62 14.43 18.00 -4.19
C THR A 62 13.30 18.86 -3.66
N SER A 63 13.40 19.32 -2.41
CA SER A 63 12.40 20.20 -1.83
C SER A 63 12.54 21.63 -2.35
N THR A 64 11.44 22.38 -2.36
CA THR A 64 11.46 23.81 -2.72
C THR A 64 12.24 24.67 -1.70
N ALA A 65 12.50 24.13 -0.51
CA ALA A 65 13.38 24.73 0.50
C ALA A 65 14.88 24.48 0.24
N GLY A 66 15.23 23.80 -0.87
CA GLY A 66 16.62 23.55 -1.26
C GLY A 66 17.25 22.28 -0.65
N GLU A 67 16.48 21.47 0.06
CA GLU A 67 16.96 20.20 0.62
C GLU A 67 16.92 19.11 -0.47
N TYR A 68 18.04 18.44 -0.68
CA TYR A 68 18.14 17.32 -1.62
C TYR A 68 18.30 16.01 -0.86
N TRP A 69 17.42 15.06 -1.13
CA TRP A 69 17.43 13.70 -0.58
C TRP A 69 17.77 12.70 -1.67
N SER A 70 18.63 11.74 -1.35
CA SER A 70 18.93 10.58 -2.18
C SER A 70 18.69 9.32 -1.37
N ILE A 71 17.87 8.41 -1.90
CA ILE A 71 17.53 7.13 -1.28
C ILE A 71 17.89 6.03 -2.27
N THR A 72 18.86 5.18 -1.95
CA THR A 72 19.16 3.99 -2.74
C THR A 72 18.71 2.73 -2.00
N ILE A 73 17.96 1.87 -2.68
CA ILE A 73 17.51 0.57 -2.19
C ILE A 73 18.03 -0.52 -3.13
N ARG A 74 18.60 -1.58 -2.58
CA ARG A 74 19.06 -2.77 -3.33
C ARG A 74 18.58 -4.05 -2.66
N PRO A 75 18.22 -5.07 -3.44
CA PRO A 75 17.86 -6.38 -2.89
C PRO A 75 19.13 -7.14 -2.45
N PRO A 76 18.99 -8.29 -1.78
CA PRO A 76 20.06 -9.27 -1.64
C PRO A 76 20.72 -9.62 -2.98
N VAL A 77 22.00 -10.03 -2.94
CA VAL A 77 22.70 -10.42 -4.18
C VAL A 77 22.01 -11.61 -4.83
N GLY A 78 21.79 -11.53 -6.15
CA GLY A 78 21.16 -12.59 -6.94
C GLY A 78 19.64 -12.63 -6.86
N THR A 79 19.00 -11.65 -6.22
CA THR A 79 17.53 -11.51 -6.18
C THR A 79 17.11 -10.17 -6.78
N GLY A 80 15.83 -10.03 -7.15
CA GLY A 80 15.23 -8.74 -7.51
C GLY A 80 14.46 -8.13 -6.35
N LEU A 81 14.23 -6.82 -6.40
CA LEU A 81 13.30 -6.12 -5.52
C LEU A 81 11.88 -6.61 -5.79
N ALA A 82 11.24 -7.02 -4.71
CA ALA A 82 9.84 -7.42 -4.64
C ALA A 82 9.24 -6.91 -3.33
N PRO A 83 7.90 -6.90 -3.18
CA PRO A 83 7.27 -6.64 -1.90
C PRO A 83 7.82 -7.55 -0.81
N GLY A 84 8.13 -7.00 0.35
CA GLY A 84 8.75 -7.74 1.43
C GLY A 84 9.50 -6.88 2.45
N VAL A 85 9.94 -7.54 3.52
CA VAL A 85 10.74 -6.94 4.58
C VAL A 85 12.22 -7.31 4.42
N TYR A 86 13.04 -6.29 4.23
CA TYR A 86 14.49 -6.35 4.05
C TYR A 86 15.17 -5.89 5.34
N ALA A 87 15.35 -6.82 6.28
CA ALA A 87 16.02 -6.56 7.55
C ALA A 87 17.55 -6.52 7.41
N ASN A 88 18.22 -5.93 8.40
CA ASN A 88 19.69 -5.86 8.48
C ASN A 88 20.33 -5.25 7.23
N ALA A 89 19.71 -4.17 6.72
CA ALA A 89 20.24 -3.46 5.57
C ALA A 89 21.59 -2.82 5.90
N GLU A 90 22.53 -2.99 4.98
CA GLU A 90 23.85 -2.40 5.01
C GLU A 90 23.96 -1.29 3.96
N ARG A 91 25.04 -0.51 4.01
CA ARG A 91 25.24 0.59 3.07
C ARG A 91 25.24 0.05 1.65
N SER A 92 24.36 0.60 0.81
CA SER A 92 24.02 0.02 -0.49
C SER A 92 25.21 -0.39 -1.37
N ALA A 93 26.27 0.43 -1.41
CA ALA A 93 27.47 0.18 -2.20
C ALA A 93 28.46 -0.82 -1.56
N PHE A 94 28.32 -1.12 -0.27
CA PHE A 94 29.27 -1.93 0.52
C PHE A 94 28.60 -3.13 1.21
N LYS A 95 27.37 -3.47 0.81
CA LYS A 95 26.62 -4.58 1.41
C LYS A 95 27.33 -5.91 1.21
N THR A 96 27.34 -6.74 2.24
CA THR A 96 28.00 -8.05 2.26
C THR A 96 26.99 -9.20 2.19
N GLY A 97 27.45 -10.39 1.74
CA GLY A 97 26.65 -11.61 1.71
C GLY A 97 25.28 -11.44 1.05
N ARG A 98 24.22 -11.78 1.81
CA ARG A 98 22.81 -11.64 1.40
C ARG A 98 22.12 -10.42 2.03
N SER A 99 22.86 -9.52 2.67
CA SER A 99 22.28 -8.30 3.23
C SER A 99 21.67 -7.43 2.10
N PRO A 100 20.48 -6.88 2.31
CA PRO A 100 19.93 -5.85 1.42
C PRO A 100 20.73 -4.55 1.56
N GLY A 101 20.61 -3.68 0.57
CA GLY A 101 21.30 -2.38 0.55
C GLY A 101 20.33 -1.23 0.81
N LEU A 102 20.70 -0.34 1.72
CA LEU A 102 20.06 0.95 1.94
C LEU A 102 21.14 2.04 2.03
N ASP A 103 20.91 3.19 1.40
CA ASP A 103 21.74 4.39 1.59
C ASP A 103 20.85 5.62 1.45
N VAL A 104 20.58 6.27 2.58
CA VAL A 104 19.80 7.50 2.66
C VAL A 104 20.71 8.65 3.03
N SER A 105 20.76 9.66 2.18
CA SER A 105 21.55 10.88 2.35
C SER A 105 20.70 12.11 2.12
N SER A 106 21.12 13.23 2.72
CA SER A 106 20.47 14.54 2.55
C SER A 106 21.49 15.66 2.58
N THR A 107 21.40 16.59 1.63
CA THR A 107 22.13 17.88 1.62
C THR A 107 23.58 17.76 2.11
N GLY A 108 24.39 17.03 1.35
CA GLY A 108 25.82 16.83 1.65
C GLY A 108 26.14 15.89 2.82
N ARG A 109 25.14 15.25 3.44
CA ARG A 109 25.33 14.34 4.58
C ARG A 109 24.96 12.93 4.17
N GLY A 110 25.91 12.01 4.35
CA GLY A 110 25.72 10.57 4.14
C GLY A 110 26.49 9.79 5.21
N CYS A 111 26.04 8.58 5.51
CA CYS A 111 26.77 7.71 6.43
C CYS A 111 27.89 6.96 5.70
N ASN A 112 28.98 6.65 6.40
CA ASN A 112 29.99 5.70 5.93
C ASN A 112 29.52 4.26 6.16
N ARG A 113 28.83 4.01 7.28
CA ARG A 113 28.20 2.73 7.61
C ARG A 113 26.76 2.95 8.04
N ILE A 114 25.89 1.97 7.76
CA ILE A 114 24.50 2.02 8.20
C ILE A 114 24.05 0.71 8.85
N TRP A 115 23.08 0.85 9.74
CA TRP A 115 22.23 -0.23 10.24
C TRP A 115 20.81 0.16 9.90
N GLY A 116 20.13 -0.68 9.13
CA GLY A 116 18.82 -0.32 8.65
C GLY A 116 17.89 -1.47 8.38
N LYS A 117 16.69 -1.09 7.96
CA LYS A 117 15.62 -1.98 7.51
C LYS A 117 14.86 -1.24 6.42
N VAL A 118 14.44 -1.96 5.40
CA VAL A 118 13.52 -1.47 4.38
C VAL A 118 12.31 -2.40 4.33
N SER A 119 11.10 -1.84 4.28
CA SER A 119 9.88 -2.57 3.94
C SER A 119 9.42 -2.06 2.59
N ILE A 120 9.37 -2.92 1.58
CA ILE A 120 8.81 -2.60 0.27
C ILE A 120 7.38 -3.10 0.26
N ARG A 121 6.42 -2.19 0.21
CA ARG A 121 5.00 -2.51 0.12
C ARG A 121 4.60 -2.75 -1.32
N GLN A 122 5.09 -1.92 -2.23
CA GLN A 122 4.81 -2.03 -3.65
C GLN A 122 6.06 -1.71 -4.45
N VAL A 123 6.29 -2.45 -5.53
CA VAL A 123 7.28 -2.12 -6.56
C VAL A 123 6.80 -2.69 -7.88
N ALA A 124 6.86 -1.90 -8.94
CA ALA A 124 6.60 -2.35 -10.30
C ALA A 124 7.70 -1.83 -11.24
N PHE A 125 7.78 -2.47 -12.40
CA PHE A 125 8.74 -2.16 -13.43
C PHE A 125 8.03 -2.10 -14.77
N ASP A 126 8.40 -1.13 -15.60
CA ASP A 126 7.89 -0.97 -16.96
C ASP A 126 8.39 -2.10 -17.88
N ALA A 127 7.92 -2.11 -19.13
CA ALA A 127 8.31 -3.12 -20.12
C ALA A 127 9.83 -3.11 -20.46
N ALA A 128 10.52 -1.99 -20.21
CA ALA A 128 11.97 -1.87 -20.36
C ALA A 128 12.74 -2.29 -19.09
N GLY A 129 12.04 -2.64 -18.01
CA GLY A 129 12.60 -3.06 -16.73
C GLY A 129 12.98 -1.89 -15.81
N ASN A 130 12.59 -0.66 -16.13
CA ASN A 130 12.80 0.50 -15.26
C ASN A 130 11.73 0.53 -14.18
N VAL A 131 12.11 0.94 -12.98
CA VAL A 131 11.14 1.18 -11.90
C VAL A 131 10.17 2.31 -12.29
N ASP A 132 8.88 2.04 -12.18
CA ASP A 132 7.82 3.01 -12.45
C ASP A 132 6.89 3.24 -11.24
N GLN A 133 6.89 2.30 -10.29
CA GLN A 133 6.17 2.40 -9.01
C GLN A 133 7.07 1.94 -7.85
N LEU A 134 7.01 2.67 -6.74
CA LEU A 134 7.60 2.23 -5.47
C LEU A 134 6.83 2.80 -4.28
N GLU A 135 6.41 1.93 -3.36
CA GLU A 135 6.06 2.32 -1.99
C GLU A 135 6.97 1.56 -1.03
N ALA A 136 7.77 2.29 -0.25
CA ALA A 136 8.68 1.72 0.72
C ALA A 136 8.73 2.55 2.01
N SER A 137 9.00 1.88 3.13
CA SER A 137 9.43 2.53 4.36
C SER A 137 10.81 2.06 4.75
N PHE A 138 11.55 2.89 5.47
CA PHE A 138 12.88 2.56 5.92
C PHE A 138 13.17 3.11 7.31
N VAL A 139 14.15 2.48 7.95
CA VAL A 139 14.86 3.02 9.10
C VAL A 139 16.35 2.91 8.81
N GLN A 140 17.11 3.96 9.13
CA GLN A 140 18.56 4.01 9.00
C GLN A 140 19.19 4.64 10.25
N GLN A 141 20.29 4.07 10.70
CA GLN A 141 21.17 4.61 11.74
C GLN A 141 22.58 4.73 11.17
N CYS A 142 23.24 5.88 11.32
CA CYS A 142 24.61 6.07 10.84
C CYS A 142 25.64 5.51 11.85
N GLU A 143 26.71 4.93 11.33
CA GLU A 143 27.95 4.54 12.02
C GLU A 143 27.85 3.46 13.12
N THR A 144 26.72 3.34 13.82
CA THR A 144 26.46 2.28 14.81
C THR A 144 25.00 1.87 14.86
N ASN A 145 24.71 0.67 15.40
CA ASN A 145 23.34 0.18 15.62
C ASN A 145 22.60 0.84 16.80
N LYS A 146 23.24 1.78 17.50
CA LYS A 146 22.66 2.54 18.62
C LYS A 146 22.51 4.03 18.29
N ALA A 147 22.93 4.46 17.11
CA ALA A 147 22.79 5.86 16.73
C ALA A 147 21.30 6.26 16.63
N PRO A 148 20.97 7.55 16.84
CA PRO A 148 19.62 8.03 16.60
C PRO A 148 19.16 7.70 15.17
N ALA A 149 17.92 7.28 15.04
CA ALA A 149 17.38 6.78 13.79
C ALA A 149 16.78 7.88 12.92
N LEU A 150 16.97 7.75 11.61
CA LEU A 150 16.14 8.34 10.58
C LEU A 150 15.11 7.29 10.13
N ALA A 151 13.83 7.64 10.14
CA ALA A 151 12.77 6.83 9.55
C ALA A 151 12.08 7.60 8.43
N GLY A 152 11.65 6.90 7.39
CA GLY A 152 10.91 7.51 6.30
C GLY A 152 9.95 6.56 5.59
N VAL A 153 8.96 7.16 4.93
CA VAL A 153 8.04 6.51 4.00
C VAL A 153 8.11 7.26 2.69
N VAL A 154 8.36 6.53 1.61
CA VAL A 154 8.35 7.06 0.25
C VAL A 154 7.30 6.32 -0.57
N SER A 155 6.47 7.08 -1.26
CA SER A 155 5.54 6.60 -2.27
C SER A 155 5.81 7.37 -3.55
N TYR A 156 6.09 6.65 -4.63
CA TYR A 156 6.28 7.18 -5.97
C TYR A 156 5.36 6.41 -6.91
N ASN A 157 4.40 7.11 -7.49
CA ASN A 157 3.39 6.56 -8.40
C ASN A 157 2.72 5.26 -7.91
N ALA A 158 2.58 5.11 -6.58
CA ALA A 158 2.05 3.90 -5.98
C ALA A 158 0.63 4.11 -5.48
N ALA A 159 -0.33 3.49 -6.18
CA ALA A 159 -1.72 3.51 -5.76
C ALA A 159 -1.90 2.64 -4.50
N PRO A 160 -2.67 3.08 -3.48
CA PRO A 160 -2.69 2.41 -2.20
C PRO A 160 -3.18 0.95 -2.29
N LEU A 161 -2.46 0.06 -1.60
CA LEU A 161 -2.78 -1.36 -1.48
C LEU A 161 -2.69 -1.80 -0.01
N TYR A 162 -3.83 -1.96 0.64
CA TYR A 162 -3.92 -2.39 2.03
C TYR A 162 -5.31 -2.89 2.41
N LEU A 163 -5.37 -3.65 3.50
CA LEU A 163 -6.59 -3.89 4.28
C LEU A 163 -6.40 -3.26 5.66
N LYS A 164 -7.33 -2.42 6.10
CA LYS A 164 -7.38 -1.96 7.49
C LYS A 164 -8.62 -2.51 8.16
N LEU A 165 -8.48 -3.08 9.35
CA LEU A 165 -9.58 -3.56 10.18
C LEU A 165 -9.54 -2.87 11.54
N ASN A 166 -10.70 -2.44 11.98
CA ASN A 166 -10.97 -1.98 13.34
C ASN A 166 -12.23 -2.69 13.83
N SER A 167 -12.02 -3.66 14.70
CA SER A 167 -13.06 -4.50 15.29
C SER A 167 -13.42 -3.95 16.65
N GLY A 168 -14.70 -3.65 16.87
CA GLY A 168 -15.20 -3.29 18.19
C GLY A 168 -15.02 -4.44 19.19
N ASP A 169 -14.94 -4.09 20.47
CA ASP A 169 -14.94 -5.09 21.54
C ASP A 169 -16.23 -5.92 21.48
N GLY A 170 -16.11 -7.24 21.57
CA GLY A 170 -17.22 -8.18 21.40
C GLY A 170 -17.65 -8.47 19.94
N ASP A 171 -17.02 -7.90 18.91
CA ASP A 171 -17.28 -8.34 17.53
C ASP A 171 -16.74 -9.76 17.30
N TYR A 172 -17.60 -10.63 16.76
CA TYR A 172 -17.31 -12.06 16.64
C TYR A 172 -16.27 -12.35 15.55
N VAL A 173 -16.38 -11.68 14.40
CA VAL A 173 -15.52 -11.99 13.24
C VAL A 173 -14.11 -11.45 13.46
N GLY A 174 -14.00 -10.15 13.72
CA GLY A 174 -12.75 -9.45 13.94
C GLY A 174 -12.12 -9.81 15.29
N GLY A 175 -12.89 -10.18 16.31
CA GLY A 175 -12.34 -10.60 17.61
C GLY A 175 -11.50 -9.52 18.28
N GLY A 176 -11.85 -8.24 18.09
CA GLY A 176 -11.15 -7.08 18.67
C GLY A 176 -9.86 -6.68 17.95
N VAL A 177 -9.59 -7.19 16.73
CA VAL A 177 -8.41 -6.76 15.96
C VAL A 177 -8.46 -5.26 15.60
N ASP A 178 -7.33 -4.59 15.78
CA ASP A 178 -7.03 -3.29 15.19
C ASP A 178 -5.70 -3.43 14.43
N LYS A 179 -5.79 -3.71 13.12
CA LYS A 179 -4.65 -4.11 12.29
C LYS A 179 -4.74 -3.50 10.90
N THR A 180 -3.58 -3.18 10.35
CA THR A 180 -3.43 -2.85 8.92
C THR A 180 -2.47 -3.85 8.28
N TYR A 181 -2.91 -4.42 7.18
CA TYR A 181 -2.18 -5.36 6.34
C TYR A 181 -1.63 -4.60 5.14
N TYR A 182 -0.34 -4.76 4.87
CA TYR A 182 0.33 -4.22 3.70
C TYR A 182 1.02 -5.34 2.94
N ASN A 183 1.31 -5.08 1.68
CA ASN A 183 1.84 -6.09 0.77
C ASN A 183 3.34 -6.42 1.03
N ASP A 184 3.97 -5.78 2.02
CA ASP A 184 5.30 -6.15 2.53
C ASP A 184 5.26 -7.37 3.46
N THR A 185 4.10 -7.69 4.03
CA THR A 185 3.91 -8.73 5.05
C THR A 185 2.67 -9.59 4.83
N SER A 186 1.86 -9.23 3.82
CA SER A 186 0.59 -9.86 3.49
C SER A 186 0.47 -10.02 1.98
N VAL A 187 -0.38 -10.95 1.54
CA VAL A 187 -0.76 -11.10 0.13
C VAL A 187 -2.22 -10.72 -0.04
N PHE A 188 -2.54 -10.16 -1.21
CA PHE A 188 -3.89 -9.74 -1.56
C PHE A 188 -4.33 -10.38 -2.88
N ALA A 189 -5.59 -10.74 -2.96
CA ALA A 189 -6.22 -11.19 -4.19
C ALA A 189 -7.56 -10.48 -4.39
N LEU A 190 -7.86 -10.16 -5.65
CA LEU A 190 -9.12 -9.58 -6.08
C LEU A 190 -9.55 -10.30 -7.35
N ASP A 191 -10.76 -10.83 -7.35
CA ASP A 191 -11.32 -11.54 -8.50
C ASP A 191 -12.83 -11.28 -8.63
N GLY A 192 -13.36 -11.49 -9.84
CA GLY A 192 -14.77 -11.33 -10.17
C GLY A 192 -15.08 -10.03 -10.91
N THR A 193 -16.36 -9.70 -10.97
CA THR A 193 -16.92 -8.59 -11.75
C THR A 193 -17.70 -7.64 -10.83
N PRO A 194 -18.14 -6.46 -11.30
CA PRO A 194 -18.97 -5.56 -10.49
C PRO A 194 -20.29 -6.17 -10.04
N SER A 195 -20.79 -7.24 -10.63
CA SER A 195 -21.97 -7.93 -10.11
C SER A 195 -21.64 -8.79 -8.88
N ARG A 196 -20.44 -9.39 -8.85
CA ARG A 196 -19.95 -10.20 -7.73
C ARG A 196 -18.42 -10.29 -7.78
N LEU A 197 -17.77 -9.90 -6.69
CA LEU A 197 -16.33 -9.96 -6.52
C LEU A 197 -15.95 -10.56 -5.17
N ARG A 198 -14.74 -11.10 -5.11
CA ARG A 198 -14.09 -11.61 -3.90
C ARG A 198 -12.80 -10.83 -3.69
N TYR A 199 -12.60 -10.38 -2.46
CA TYR A 199 -11.33 -9.85 -2.00
C TYR A 199 -10.78 -10.77 -0.91
N ALA A 200 -9.48 -11.07 -0.95
CA ALA A 200 -8.82 -11.84 0.09
C ALA A 200 -7.53 -11.16 0.55
N ALA A 201 -7.22 -11.29 1.83
CA ALA A 201 -5.99 -10.82 2.45
C ALA A 201 -5.46 -11.87 3.42
N SER A 202 -4.20 -12.26 3.25
CA SER A 202 -3.57 -13.27 4.11
C SER A 202 -2.20 -12.77 4.58
N GLY A 203 -1.96 -12.77 5.89
CA GLY A 203 -0.73 -12.24 6.48
C GLY A 203 -0.83 -12.03 7.98
N LEU A 204 0.32 -11.87 8.64
CA LEU A 204 0.38 -11.56 10.09
C LEU A 204 -0.35 -12.55 11.01
N ARG A 205 -0.46 -13.82 10.59
CA ARG A 205 -1.23 -14.93 11.24
C ARG A 205 -2.74 -14.82 11.09
N ASP A 206 -3.21 -14.00 10.16
CA ASP A 206 -4.63 -13.85 9.86
C ASP A 206 -4.91 -14.17 8.39
N ASP A 207 -6.13 -14.63 8.13
CA ASP A 207 -6.68 -14.84 6.79
C ASP A 207 -8.10 -14.27 6.72
N TRP A 208 -8.33 -13.35 5.78
CA TRP A 208 -9.57 -12.60 5.64
C TRP A 208 -10.12 -12.71 4.23
N THR A 209 -11.44 -12.76 4.11
CA THR A 209 -12.15 -12.70 2.85
C THR A 209 -13.35 -11.77 2.96
N ALA A 210 -13.55 -10.94 1.93
CA ALA A 210 -14.82 -10.27 1.66
C ALA A 210 -15.45 -10.88 0.40
N THR A 211 -16.67 -11.40 0.53
CA THR A 211 -17.53 -11.70 -0.64
C THR A 211 -18.50 -10.55 -0.82
N ILE A 212 -18.49 -9.93 -2.00
CA ILE A 212 -19.22 -8.70 -2.27
C ILE A 212 -20.05 -8.90 -3.53
N ALA A 213 -21.35 -8.63 -3.47
CA ALA A 213 -22.28 -8.72 -4.59
C ALA A 213 -23.12 -7.45 -4.69
N ALA A 214 -23.34 -6.98 -5.92
CA ALA A 214 -24.31 -5.91 -6.16
C ALA A 214 -25.73 -6.37 -5.77
N PRO A 215 -26.67 -5.45 -5.49
CA PRO A 215 -28.08 -5.81 -5.41
C PRO A 215 -28.53 -6.56 -6.67
N ALA A 216 -29.51 -7.46 -6.51
CA ALA A 216 -29.93 -8.38 -7.55
C ALA A 216 -30.23 -7.67 -8.88
N GLY A 217 -29.60 -8.14 -9.95
CA GLY A 217 -29.73 -7.57 -11.31
C GLY A 217 -28.98 -6.26 -11.56
N LYS A 218 -28.14 -5.80 -10.61
CA LYS A 218 -27.34 -4.58 -10.74
C LYS A 218 -25.83 -4.89 -10.78
N THR A 219 -25.04 -3.84 -10.97
CA THR A 219 -23.59 -3.83 -10.80
C THR A 219 -23.21 -2.83 -9.71
N LEU A 220 -22.12 -3.08 -9.00
CA LEU A 220 -21.52 -2.13 -8.08
C LEU A 220 -21.00 -0.92 -8.86
N ALA A 221 -21.24 0.26 -8.31
CA ALA A 221 -20.71 1.54 -8.74
C ALA A 221 -20.29 2.33 -7.48
N PRO A 222 -19.54 3.43 -7.61
CA PRO A 222 -19.30 4.31 -6.47
C PRO A 222 -20.62 4.74 -5.82
N GLY A 223 -20.75 4.47 -4.52
CA GLY A 223 -22.00 4.67 -3.80
C GLY A 223 -22.04 3.95 -2.46
N ARG A 224 -23.03 4.33 -1.65
CA ARG A 224 -23.32 3.70 -0.36
C ARG A 224 -24.44 2.68 -0.49
N TYR A 225 -24.20 1.48 0.00
CA TYR A 225 -25.11 0.35 -0.03
C TYR A 225 -25.43 -0.09 1.40
N SER A 226 -26.70 -0.36 1.67
CA SER A 226 -27.08 -1.24 2.78
C SER A 226 -26.68 -2.66 2.42
N ILE A 227 -26.21 -3.42 3.42
CA ILE A 227 -25.76 -4.79 3.21
C ILE A 227 -26.63 -5.80 3.94
N SER A 228 -26.74 -6.97 3.32
CA SER A 228 -27.20 -8.23 3.90
C SER A 228 -26.22 -9.33 3.48
N ARG A 229 -26.29 -10.53 4.09
CA ARG A 229 -25.31 -11.59 3.81
C ARG A 229 -25.33 -12.03 2.35
N PHE A 230 -26.53 -12.13 1.80
CA PHE A 230 -26.78 -12.43 0.40
C PHE A 230 -27.53 -11.28 -0.24
N ALA A 231 -27.14 -10.91 -1.46
CA ALA A 231 -27.77 -9.82 -2.18
C ALA A 231 -29.26 -10.08 -2.40
N ASP A 232 -30.06 -9.02 -2.31
CA ASP A 232 -31.47 -9.00 -2.67
C ASP A 232 -31.76 -7.79 -3.58
N SER A 233 -33.03 -7.48 -3.86
CA SER A 233 -33.39 -6.37 -4.76
C SER A 233 -33.02 -4.98 -4.21
N VAL A 234 -32.78 -4.87 -2.91
CA VAL A 234 -32.49 -3.63 -2.17
C VAL A 234 -31.05 -3.61 -1.67
N ASN A 235 -30.60 -4.67 -1.02
CA ASN A 235 -29.33 -4.75 -0.32
C ASN A 235 -28.24 -5.37 -1.18
N ALA A 236 -27.02 -4.83 -1.06
CA ALA A 236 -25.83 -5.49 -1.57
C ALA A 236 -25.51 -6.71 -0.71
N GLY A 237 -25.03 -7.78 -1.34
CA GLY A 237 -24.51 -8.94 -0.63
C GLY A 237 -23.13 -8.60 -0.07
N PHE A 238 -22.92 -8.74 1.23
CA PHE A 238 -21.62 -8.55 1.86
C PHE A 238 -21.43 -9.55 3.01
N ASP A 239 -20.39 -10.35 2.88
CA ASP A 239 -19.95 -11.29 3.91
C ASP A 239 -18.43 -11.13 4.09
N PHE A 240 -18.03 -10.46 5.16
CA PHE A 240 -16.65 -10.40 5.61
C PHE A 240 -16.42 -11.41 6.71
N TYR A 241 -15.46 -12.31 6.49
CA TYR A 241 -15.16 -13.41 7.39
C TYR A 241 -13.66 -13.72 7.36
N GLY A 242 -13.18 -14.49 8.33
CA GLY A 242 -11.77 -14.84 8.40
C GLY A 242 -11.41 -15.60 9.67
N ASN A 243 -10.25 -16.24 9.67
CA ASN A 243 -9.74 -16.99 10.83
C ASN A 243 -10.74 -18.03 11.39
N GLY A 244 -11.54 -18.66 10.51
CA GLY A 244 -12.57 -19.63 10.88
C GLY A 244 -13.84 -19.00 11.51
N ARG A 245 -13.99 -17.68 11.47
CA ARG A 245 -15.14 -16.95 12.01
C ARG A 245 -15.91 -16.27 10.88
N GLY A 246 -17.23 -16.39 10.90
CA GLY A 246 -18.13 -15.78 9.94
C GLY A 246 -19.52 -15.61 10.55
N CYS A 247 -20.38 -14.86 9.86
CA CYS A 247 -21.72 -14.56 10.35
C CYS A 247 -22.78 -15.46 9.73
N ASN A 248 -23.87 -15.70 10.46
CA ASN A 248 -25.04 -16.35 9.87
C ASN A 248 -25.92 -15.35 9.12
N ALA A 249 -26.04 -14.13 9.66
CA ALA A 249 -26.63 -12.96 9.05
C ALA A 249 -25.69 -11.74 9.20
N THR A 250 -25.63 -10.90 8.18
CA THR A 250 -24.90 -9.62 8.23
C THR A 250 -25.85 -8.46 8.00
N ARG A 251 -25.53 -7.33 8.60
CA ARG A 251 -26.16 -6.03 8.39
C ARG A 251 -25.12 -4.93 8.49
N GLY A 252 -25.41 -3.76 7.96
CA GLY A 252 -24.54 -2.58 8.08
C GLY A 252 -24.44 -1.81 6.77
N THR A 253 -23.25 -1.32 6.45
CA THR A 253 -23.05 -0.53 5.23
C THR A 253 -21.76 -0.87 4.51
N LEU A 254 -21.82 -0.79 3.18
CA LEU A 254 -20.67 -0.80 2.28
C LEU A 254 -20.65 0.51 1.52
N ASN A 255 -19.55 1.24 1.60
CA ASN A 255 -19.32 2.46 0.85
C ASN A 255 -18.26 2.19 -0.22
N VAL A 256 -18.71 1.88 -1.44
CA VAL A 256 -17.82 1.73 -2.59
C VAL A 256 -17.40 3.12 -3.03
N ARG A 257 -16.11 3.42 -2.93
CA ARG A 257 -15.57 4.71 -3.35
C ARG A 257 -15.06 4.67 -4.78
N LYS A 258 -14.50 3.53 -5.18
CA LYS A 258 -13.97 3.35 -6.52
C LYS A 258 -13.97 1.88 -6.91
N ILE A 259 -14.31 1.61 -8.16
CA ILE A 259 -14.29 0.29 -8.78
C ILE A 259 -13.92 0.48 -10.25
N GLU A 260 -12.90 -0.24 -10.73
CA GLU A 260 -12.48 -0.21 -12.13
C GLU A 260 -12.35 -1.63 -12.67
N GLN A 261 -12.69 -1.80 -13.94
CA GLN A 261 -12.61 -3.07 -14.65
C GLN A 261 -11.52 -3.06 -15.72
N ASP A 262 -11.01 -4.24 -16.05
CA ASP A 262 -10.27 -4.46 -17.31
C ASP A 262 -11.23 -4.57 -18.51
N ALA A 263 -10.66 -4.75 -19.71
CA ALA A 263 -11.42 -4.90 -20.96
C ALA A 263 -12.29 -6.17 -21.00
N GLN A 264 -12.00 -7.16 -20.14
CA GLN A 264 -12.74 -8.41 -19.99
C GLN A 264 -13.87 -8.30 -18.96
N GLY A 265 -13.97 -7.17 -18.26
CA GLY A 265 -14.98 -6.91 -17.23
C GLY A 265 -14.60 -7.40 -15.83
N ASN A 266 -13.36 -7.86 -15.61
CA ASN A 266 -12.89 -8.23 -14.28
C ASN A 266 -12.56 -6.98 -13.48
N VAL A 267 -12.87 -6.96 -12.19
CA VAL A 267 -12.49 -5.84 -11.31
C VAL A 267 -10.99 -5.93 -11.02
N VAL A 268 -10.25 -4.88 -11.41
CA VAL A 268 -8.79 -4.81 -11.22
C VAL A 268 -8.38 -3.76 -10.18
N ARG A 269 -9.28 -2.82 -9.86
CA ARG A 269 -9.08 -1.87 -8.76
C ARG A 269 -10.35 -1.70 -7.95
N PHE A 270 -10.20 -1.72 -6.63
CA PHE A 270 -11.32 -1.58 -5.72
C PHE A 270 -10.95 -0.77 -4.47
N TYR A 271 -11.77 0.20 -4.12
CA TYR A 271 -11.70 0.90 -2.85
C TYR A 271 -13.09 0.96 -2.23
N ALA A 272 -13.24 0.36 -1.06
CA ALA A 272 -14.45 0.48 -0.25
C ALA A 272 -14.15 0.54 1.25
N ASP A 273 -15.01 1.26 1.96
CA ASP A 273 -15.12 1.15 3.41
C ASP A 273 -16.36 0.32 3.76
N PHE A 274 -16.30 -0.43 4.84
CA PHE A 274 -17.45 -1.20 5.32
C PHE A 274 -17.61 -1.11 6.83
N GLU A 275 -18.84 -1.31 7.26
CA GLU A 275 -19.23 -1.59 8.64
C GLU A 275 -20.18 -2.80 8.59
N GLN A 276 -19.75 -3.89 9.21
CA GLN A 276 -20.52 -5.12 9.33
C GLN A 276 -20.88 -5.36 10.79
N PHE A 277 -22.09 -5.85 11.02
CA PHE A 277 -22.50 -6.44 12.28
C PHE A 277 -22.96 -7.88 12.05
N CYS A 278 -22.65 -8.73 13.02
CA CYS A 278 -22.93 -10.15 12.98
C CYS A 278 -24.23 -10.47 13.71
N ASP A 279 -25.20 -11.07 13.04
CA ASP A 279 -26.47 -11.49 13.63
C ASP A 279 -27.14 -10.35 14.43
N ALA A 280 -27.50 -10.62 15.70
CA ALA A 280 -28.06 -9.62 16.62
C ALA A 280 -26.99 -8.79 17.37
N ASN A 281 -25.69 -9.06 17.16
CA ASN A 281 -24.60 -8.36 17.85
C ASN A 281 -24.53 -6.90 17.39
N SER A 282 -24.30 -5.99 18.34
CA SER A 282 -24.15 -4.54 18.10
C SER A 282 -22.69 -4.07 18.03
N ALA A 283 -21.71 -4.95 18.27
CA ALA A 283 -20.30 -4.66 18.07
C ALA A 283 -19.98 -4.61 16.56
N PRO A 284 -19.43 -3.49 16.04
CA PRO A 284 -19.13 -3.36 14.62
C PRO A 284 -17.77 -3.95 14.27
N LEU A 285 -17.69 -4.58 13.10
CA LEU A 285 -16.44 -4.74 12.36
C LEU A 285 -16.37 -3.66 11.28
N ARG A 286 -15.39 -2.76 11.40
CA ARG A 286 -15.12 -1.73 10.40
C ARG A 286 -13.89 -2.09 9.62
N GLY A 287 -13.89 -1.78 8.32
CA GLY A 287 -12.67 -1.91 7.54
C GLY A 287 -12.63 -1.03 6.30
N SER A 288 -11.41 -0.85 5.80
CA SER A 288 -11.12 -0.20 4.52
C SER A 288 -10.33 -1.17 3.66
N ILE A 289 -10.88 -1.52 2.50
CA ILE A 289 -10.22 -2.31 1.46
C ILE A 289 -9.69 -1.33 0.42
N HIS A 290 -8.38 -1.30 0.19
CA HIS A 290 -7.76 -0.57 -0.90
C HIS A 290 -6.96 -1.55 -1.76
N PHE A 291 -7.34 -1.69 -3.02
CA PHE A 291 -6.66 -2.52 -4.00
C PHE A 291 -6.38 -1.68 -5.24
N GLY A 292 -5.30 -0.90 -5.19
CA GLY A 292 -4.76 -0.16 -6.33
C GLY A 292 -5.65 0.93 -6.92
N ALA A 293 -6.77 1.28 -6.26
CA ALA A 293 -7.77 2.25 -6.72
C ALA A 293 -7.47 3.69 -6.30
#